data_AF-A0A538SJ66-F1
#
_entry.id   AF-A0A538SJ66-F1
#
_cell.length_a   1.000
_cell.length_b   1.000
_cell.length_c   1.000
_cell.angle_alpha   90.00
_cell.angle_beta   90.00
_cell.angle_gamma   90.00
#
_symmetry.space_group_name_H-M   'P 1'
#
loop_
_entity.id
_entity.type
_entity.pdbx_description
1 polymer ?
#
loop_
_entity_poly.entity_id
_entity_poly.type
_entity_poly.pdbx_seq_one_letter_code
_entity_poly.pdbx_strand_id
1 'polypeptide(L)' 'MFARKVGVTGFPTTYFLKPDADIIGGAPGYIPPDNFMIYAKYVSTRWYEKGSPQEYLKATQQQDVPQPAN' A
#
# COMPACT_ATOMS: atom_id res chain seq x y z
N MET A 1 7.66 -24.30 -1.62
CA MET A 1 7.88 -23.27 -0.57
C MET A 1 7.39 -21.92 -1.07
N PHE A 2 6.55 -21.21 -0.31
CA PHE A 2 5.90 -19.95 -0.71
C PHE A 2 6.90 -18.83 -1.05
N ALA A 3 7.92 -18.62 -0.21
CA ALA A 3 8.93 -17.56 -0.38
C ALA A 3 9.61 -17.56 -1.77
N ARG A 4 9.93 -18.75 -2.30
CA ARG A 4 10.51 -18.90 -3.65
C ARG A 4 9.53 -18.55 -4.76
N LYS A 5 8.24 -18.86 -4.59
CA LYS A 5 7.20 -18.59 -5.59
C LYS A 5 6.93 -17.09 -5.75
N VAL A 6 7.01 -16.34 -4.66
CA VAL A 6 6.74 -14.89 -4.67
C VAL A 6 8.00 -14.04 -4.89
N GLY A 7 9.17 -14.67 -5.02
CA GLY A 7 10.42 -13.96 -5.32
C GLY A 7 11.05 -13.24 -4.12
N VAL A 8 10.93 -13.78 -2.91
CA VAL A 8 11.66 -13.25 -1.74
C VAL A 8 13.16 -13.40 -1.97
N THR A 9 13.88 -12.27 -2.03
CA THR A 9 15.34 -12.20 -2.22
C THR A 9 16.08 -11.63 -1.02
N GLY A 10 15.38 -11.09 -0.02
CA GLY A 10 15.96 -10.48 1.17
C GLY A 10 15.00 -10.46 2.35
N PHE A 11 15.47 -10.00 3.51
CA PHE A 11 14.69 -9.95 4.74
C PHE A 11 14.84 -8.60 5.47
N PRO A 12 13.78 -8.11 6.14
CA PRO A 12 12.40 -8.58 6.02
C PRO A 12 11.86 -8.34 4.60
N THR A 13 10.85 -9.10 4.18
CA THR A 13 10.09 -8.81 2.95
C THR A 13 8.61 -8.77 3.31
N THR A 14 7.93 -7.71 2.90
CA THR A 14 6.51 -7.50 3.19
C THR A 14 5.71 -7.53 1.90
N TYR A 15 4.66 -8.35 1.86
CA TYR A 15 3.68 -8.38 0.78
C TYR A 15 2.31 -7.95 1.28
N PHE A 16 1.59 -7.21 0.44
CA PHE A 16 0.19 -6.88 0.60
C PHE A 16 -0.62 -7.75 -0.35
N LEU A 17 -1.66 -8.39 0.20
CA LEU A 17 -2.47 -9.38 -0.50
C LEU A 17 -3.94 -8.95 -0.47
N LYS A 18 -4.68 -9.35 -1.51
CA LYS A 18 -6.14 -9.35 -1.51
C LYS A 18 -6.68 -10.52 -0.66
N PRO A 19 -7.98 -10.52 -0.31
CA PRO A 19 -8.59 -11.63 0.45
C PRO A 19 -8.51 -13.00 -0.24
N ASP A 20 -8.43 -13.04 -1.56
CA ASP A 20 -8.27 -14.24 -2.39
C ASP A 20 -6.79 -14.68 -2.55
N ALA A 21 -5.87 -14.05 -1.83
CA ALA A 21 -4.42 -14.26 -1.87
C ALA A 21 -3.70 -13.76 -3.14
N ASP A 22 -4.37 -12.97 -3.99
CA ASP A 22 -3.69 -12.25 -5.06
C ASP A 22 -2.74 -11.18 -4.49
N ILE A 23 -1.56 -11.05 -5.10
CA ILE A 23 -0.55 -10.09 -4.67
C ILE A 23 -0.91 -8.70 -5.21
N ILE A 24 -1.11 -7.74 -4.29
CA ILE A 24 -1.25 -6.32 -4.62
C ILE A 24 0.13 -5.71 -4.90
N GLY A 25 1.12 -6.07 -4.09
CA GLY A 25 2.50 -5.61 -4.21
C GLY A 25 3.32 -6.01 -2.99
N GLY A 26 4.62 -5.74 -3.03
CA GLY A 26 5.51 -6.01 -1.90
C GLY A 26 6.87 -5.36 -2.10
N ALA A 27 7.59 -5.21 -1.00
CA ALA A 27 8.94 -4.64 -1.00
C ALA A 27 9.86 -5.44 -0.07
N PRO A 28 11.10 -5.74 -0.51
CA PRO A 28 12.15 -6.22 0.37
C PRO A 28 12.72 -5.06 1.20
N GLY A 29 13.24 -5.38 2.38
CA GLY A 29 13.82 -4.44 3.31
C GLY A 29 12.83 -3.85 4.31
N TYR A 30 13.36 -3.11 5.27
CA TYR A 30 12.58 -2.41 6.28
C TYR A 30 11.80 -1.24 5.66
N ILE A 31 10.50 -1.15 5.97
CA ILE A 31 9.65 -0.02 5.57
C ILE A 31 9.45 0.87 6.80
N PRO A 32 9.83 2.16 6.76
CA PRO A 32 9.57 3.08 7.87
C PRO A 32 8.08 3.17 8.21
N PRO A 33 7.70 3.41 9.48
CA PRO A 33 6.31 3.35 9.92
C PRO A 33 5.38 4.28 9.13
N ASP A 34 5.78 5.52 8.89
CA ASP A 34 4.96 6.50 8.16
C ASP A 34 4.67 6.04 6.73
N ASN A 35 5.68 5.47 6.06
CA ASN A 35 5.53 4.90 4.72
C ASN A 35 4.68 3.64 4.74
N PHE A 36 4.88 2.76 5.73
CA PHE A 36 4.08 1.55 5.88
C PHE A 36 2.59 1.88 6.07
N MET A 37 2.28 2.92 6.86
CA MET A 37 0.91 3.35 7.12
C MET A 37 0.18 3.82 5.87
N ILE A 38 0.88 4.43 4.91
CA ILE A 38 0.31 4.79 3.60
C ILE A 38 -0.19 3.53 2.88
N TYR A 39 0.67 2.51 2.76
CA TYR A 39 0.32 1.26 2.09
C TYR A 39 -0.75 0.48 2.85
N ALA A 40 -0.70 0.47 4.18
CA ALA A 40 -1.72 -0.16 5.01
C ALA A 40 -3.10 0.48 4.80
N LYS A 41 -3.19 1.82 4.75
CA LYS A 41 -4.45 2.53 4.46
C LYS A 41 -4.94 2.31 3.03
N TYR A 42 -4.03 2.30 2.06
CA TYR A 42 -4.34 1.99 0.67
C TYR A 42 -4.98 0.60 0.52
N VAL A 43 -4.45 -0.40 1.22
CA VAL A 43 -5.00 -1.77 1.22
C VAL A 43 -6.30 -1.85 2.00
N SER A 44 -6.39 -1.22 3.18
CA SER A 44 -7.59 -1.29 4.02
C SER A 44 -8.82 -0.63 3.38
N THR A 45 -8.61 0.38 2.54
CA THR A 45 -9.68 1.09 1.81
C THR A 45 -10.02 0.47 0.46
N ARG A 46 -9.40 -0.67 0.11
CA ARG A 46 -9.49 -1.31 -1.21
C ARG A 46 -9.17 -0.36 -2.37
N TRP A 47 -8.33 0.63 -2.14
CA TRP A 47 -8.01 1.60 -3.20
C TRP A 47 -7.27 0.93 -4.37
N TYR A 48 -6.62 -0.21 -4.14
CA TYR A 48 -6.02 -1.03 -5.20
C TYR A 48 -6.98 -1.48 -6.31
N GLU A 49 -8.30 -1.37 -6.13
CA GLU A 49 -9.29 -1.60 -7.19
C GLU A 49 -9.47 -0.38 -8.10
N LYS A 50 -9.05 0.80 -7.63
CA LYS A 50 -9.21 2.10 -8.31
C LYS A 50 -7.95 2.53 -9.06
N GLY A 51 -6.76 2.14 -8.59
CA GLY A 51 -5.49 2.47 -9.23
C GLY A 51 -4.28 2.16 -8.34
N SER A 52 -3.16 2.85 -8.57
CA SER A 52 -1.88 2.71 -7.86
C SER A 52 -1.77 3.46 -6.51
N PRO A 53 -0.83 3.08 -5.62
CA PRO A 53 -0.56 3.82 -4.37
C PRO A 53 -0.19 5.29 -4.58
N GLN A 54 0.45 5.63 -5.69
CA GLN A 54 0.81 7.02 -6.02
C GLN A 54 -0.42 7.86 -6.31
N GLU A 55 -1.42 7.29 -6.99
CA GLU A 55 -2.68 7.97 -7.27
C GLU A 55 -3.54 8.10 -6.00
N TYR A 56 -3.51 7.08 -5.13
CA TYR A 56 -4.10 7.17 -3.80
C TYR A 56 -3.56 8.36 -3.01
N LEU A 57 -2.23 8.53 -2.97
CA LEU A 57 -1.59 9.65 -2.29
C LEU A 57 -2.07 11.00 -2.84
N LYS A 58 -2.13 11.16 -4.16
CA LYS A 58 -2.63 12.38 -4.79
C LYS A 58 -4.10 12.65 -4.42
N ALA A 59 -4.93 11.61 -4.42
CA ALA A 59 -6.35 11.72 -4.09
C ALA A 59 -6.59 12.08 -2.61
N THR A 60 -5.81 11.52 -1.68
CA THR A 60 -5.97 11.80 -0.24
C THR A 60 -5.36 13.13 0.16
N GLN A 61 -4.31 13.60 -0.52
CA GLN A 61 -3.74 14.93 -0.27
C GLN A 61 -4.69 16.08 -0.66
N GLN A 62 -5.62 15.85 -1.60
CA GLN A 62 -6.62 16.84 -2.00
C GLN A 62 -7.81 16.94 -1.03
N GLN A 63 -7.98 15.97 -0.12
CA GLN A 63 -9.11 15.95 0.84
C GLN A 63 -8.81 16.65 2.17
N ASP A 64 -7.54 16.98 2.46
CA ASP A 64 -7.11 17.70 3.67
C ASP A 64 -7.07 19.24 3.49
N VAL A 65 -7.67 19.79 2.42
CA VAL A 65 -7.85 21.24 2.30
C VAL A 65 -9.05 21.64 3.15
N PRO A 66 -8.89 22.45 4.22
CA PRO A 66 -10.03 23.00 4.94
C PRO A 66 -10.87 23.80 3.96
N GLN A 67 -12.15 23.46 3.83
CA GLN A 67 -13.10 24.30 3.09
C GLN A 67 -13.05 25.71 3.69
N PRO A 68 -12.88 26.78 2.89
CA PRO A 68 -13.00 28.13 3.41
C PRO A 68 -14.43 28.29 3.94
N ALA A 69 -14.55 28.64 5.22
CA ALA A 69 -15.82 29.02 5.80
C ALA A 69 -16.33 30.27 5.05
N ASN A 70 -17.50 30.14 4.43
CA ASN A 70 -18.24 31.28 3.88
C ASN A 70 -18.78 32.16 5.00
#